data_AF-A0A8T3ZE61-F1
#
_entry.id   AF-A0A8T3ZE61-F1
#
_cell.length_a   1.000
_cell.length_b   1.000
_cell.length_c   1.000
_cell.angle_alpha   90.00
_cell.angle_beta   90.00
_cell.angle_gamma   90.00
#
_symmetry.space_group_name_H-M   'P 1'
#
loop_
_entity.id
_entity.type
_entity.pdbx_description
1 polymer ?
#
loop_
_entity_poly.entity_id
_entity_poly.type
_entity_poly.pdbx_seq_one_letter_code
_entity_poly.pdbx_strand_id
1 'polypeptide(L)'
;IKKTESNKEWIIGADLREEWAKQRLQKVENSDSHLTEEKYILFNDLMYADAWCRVAKELRTNADQRYNENVDEGKWKEMAESRIRQAQAINTTNQDWRERIANAENLYANGKYGASIYEATFAIDMVTSDLIATNSDVESRVNELANGKRTSLWGKVYQTQGVYLQRQGDLVNAYRILKYAESLDLSNQEMNALLQEKDSVEPDQGPINDVNVLTIVLLGLTVLVIALLVIVITGRMKKIEKKKGYKKYK
;
A
#
# COMPACT_ATOMS: atom_id res chain seq x y z
N ILE A 1 -20.84 0.34 12.70
CA ILE A 1 -20.98 -0.17 11.32
C ILE A 1 -19.84 -1.14 11.09
N LYS A 2 -20.11 -2.32 10.54
CA LYS A 2 -19.07 -3.32 10.26
C LYS A 2 -18.41 -3.00 8.92
N LYS A 3 -17.09 -3.23 8.84
CA LYS A 3 -16.33 -3.13 7.59
C LYS A 3 -16.62 -4.36 6.73
N THR A 4 -16.93 -4.14 5.47
CA THR A 4 -17.13 -5.15 4.43
C THR A 4 -16.25 -4.83 3.22
N GLU A 5 -16.08 -5.78 2.31
CA GLU A 5 -15.32 -5.54 1.08
C GLU A 5 -15.80 -4.32 0.28
N SER A 6 -17.11 -4.09 0.25
CA SER A 6 -17.74 -3.00 -0.51
C SER A 6 -17.64 -1.64 0.17
N ASN A 7 -17.38 -1.58 1.48
CA ASN A 7 -17.42 -0.33 2.24
C ASN A 7 -16.18 -0.05 3.11
N LYS A 8 -15.20 -0.95 3.15
CA LYS A 8 -14.01 -0.82 4.01
C LYS A 8 -13.29 0.51 3.79
N GLU A 9 -13.14 0.96 2.55
CA GLU A 9 -12.44 2.22 2.26
C GLU A 9 -13.19 3.43 2.85
N TRP A 10 -14.53 3.42 2.83
CA TRP A 10 -15.34 4.47 3.48
C TRP A 10 -15.16 4.48 4.99
N ILE A 11 -15.19 3.31 5.63
CA ILE A 11 -15.03 3.20 7.08
C ILE A 11 -13.59 3.53 7.50
N ILE A 12 -12.57 3.07 6.78
CA ILE A 12 -11.17 3.45 7.00
C ILE A 12 -11.03 4.97 6.93
N GLY A 13 -11.62 5.60 5.91
CA GLY A 13 -11.64 7.05 5.77
C GLY A 13 -12.33 7.76 6.94
N ALA A 14 -13.42 7.19 7.47
CA ALA A 14 -14.10 7.73 8.64
C ALA A 14 -13.26 7.60 9.92
N ASP A 15 -12.63 6.46 10.12
CA ASP A 15 -11.76 6.18 11.26
C ASP A 15 -10.58 7.14 11.32
N LEU A 16 -9.98 7.45 10.17
CA LEU A 16 -8.93 8.47 10.04
C LEU A 16 -9.40 9.85 10.50
N ARG A 17 -10.54 10.31 9.99
CA ARG A 17 -11.05 11.66 10.29
C ARG A 17 -11.48 11.80 11.73
N GLU A 18 -12.01 10.74 12.34
CA GLU A 18 -12.26 10.72 13.77
C GLU A 18 -10.96 10.87 14.57
N GLU A 19 -9.87 10.20 14.16
CA GLU A 19 -8.57 10.35 14.83
C GLU A 19 -8.02 11.77 14.67
N TRP A 20 -8.15 12.38 13.48
CA TRP A 20 -7.73 13.76 13.26
C TRP A 20 -8.53 14.74 14.13
N ALA A 21 -9.83 14.51 14.29
CA ALA A 21 -10.65 15.31 15.17
C ALA A 21 -10.19 15.19 16.63
N LYS A 22 -9.94 13.96 17.11
CA LYS A 22 -9.42 13.73 18.48
C LYS A 22 -8.10 14.41 18.71
N GLN A 23 -7.16 14.31 17.77
CA GLN A 23 -5.87 14.98 17.87
C GLN A 23 -6.02 16.50 18.00
N ARG A 24 -6.91 17.11 17.21
CA ARG A 24 -7.18 18.56 17.27
C ARG A 24 -7.82 18.95 18.61
N LEU A 25 -8.77 18.16 19.12
CA LEU A 25 -9.36 18.38 20.44
C LEU A 25 -8.31 18.29 21.56
N GLN A 26 -7.43 17.30 21.53
CA GLN A 26 -6.35 17.15 22.51
C GLN A 26 -5.38 18.33 22.48
N LYS A 27 -5.06 18.89 21.29
CA LYS A 27 -4.25 20.12 21.19
C LYS A 27 -4.92 21.30 21.88
N VAL A 28 -6.24 21.40 21.80
CA VAL A 28 -7.00 22.47 22.44
C VAL A 28 -7.10 22.26 23.95
N GLU A 29 -7.38 21.04 24.40
CA GLU A 29 -7.46 20.69 25.83
C GLU A 29 -6.15 20.91 26.57
N ASN A 30 -5.01 20.67 25.90
CA ASN A 30 -3.69 20.82 26.49
C ASN A 30 -3.09 22.24 26.35
N SER A 31 -3.86 23.22 25.84
CA SER A 31 -3.36 24.57 25.59
C SER A 31 -3.83 25.57 26.65
N ASP A 32 -2.88 26.14 27.38
CA ASP A 32 -3.09 27.29 28.24
C ASP A 32 -2.98 28.59 27.43
N SER A 33 -4.05 28.96 26.70
CA SER A 33 -4.03 30.23 25.94
C SER A 33 -4.29 31.42 26.86
N HIS A 34 -3.36 32.38 26.85
CA HIS A 34 -3.50 33.63 27.60
C HIS A 34 -3.70 34.84 26.67
N LEU A 35 -3.25 34.73 25.42
CA LEU A 35 -3.36 35.78 24.40
C LEU A 35 -4.61 35.58 23.52
N THR A 36 -5.12 36.66 22.95
CA THR A 36 -6.32 36.63 22.09
C THR A 36 -6.04 35.90 20.77
N GLU A 37 -4.86 36.08 20.21
CA GLU A 37 -4.38 35.45 18.98
C GLU A 37 -4.30 33.92 19.14
N GLU A 38 -3.85 33.44 20.30
CA GLU A 38 -3.82 32.01 20.63
C GLU A 38 -5.23 31.43 20.68
N LYS A 39 -6.21 32.16 21.24
CA LYS A 39 -7.62 31.75 21.25
C LYS A 39 -8.19 31.60 19.84
N TYR A 40 -7.78 32.42 18.88
CA TYR A 40 -8.19 32.27 17.48
C TYR A 40 -7.64 30.99 16.84
N ILE A 41 -6.38 30.62 17.13
CA ILE A 41 -5.78 29.37 16.65
C ILE A 41 -6.54 28.17 17.24
N LEU A 42 -6.80 28.18 18.55
CA LEU A 42 -7.57 27.12 19.22
C LEU A 42 -8.99 27.01 18.68
N PHE A 43 -9.65 28.15 18.42
CA PHE A 43 -10.97 28.16 17.80
C PHE A 43 -10.94 27.52 16.40
N ASN A 44 -9.92 27.81 15.59
CA ASN A 44 -9.77 27.16 14.28
C ASN A 44 -9.56 25.65 14.42
N ASP A 45 -8.74 25.18 15.37
CA ASP A 45 -8.56 23.75 15.63
C ASP A 45 -9.87 23.06 16.06
N LEU A 46 -10.70 23.71 16.89
CA LEU A 46 -12.04 23.23 17.25
C LEU A 46 -12.96 23.15 16.02
N MET A 47 -12.94 24.16 15.14
CA MET A 47 -13.73 24.16 13.91
C MET A 47 -13.31 23.04 12.95
N TYR A 48 -12.01 22.78 12.82
CA TYR A 48 -11.51 21.63 12.06
C TYR A 48 -11.91 20.29 12.69
N ALA A 49 -11.87 20.18 14.02
CA ALA A 49 -12.33 18.98 14.71
C ALA A 49 -13.82 18.70 14.46
N ASP A 50 -14.69 19.71 14.57
CA ASP A 50 -16.12 19.57 14.25
C ASP A 50 -16.34 19.16 12.79
N ALA A 51 -15.64 19.80 11.85
CA ALA A 51 -15.72 19.45 10.44
C ALA A 51 -15.32 17.99 10.19
N TRP A 52 -14.22 17.51 10.79
CA TRP A 52 -13.79 16.12 10.64
C TRP A 52 -14.74 15.12 11.28
N CYS A 53 -15.33 15.44 12.43
CA CYS A 53 -16.40 14.64 13.02
C CYS A 53 -17.60 14.51 12.09
N ARG A 54 -18.03 15.62 11.46
CA ARG A 54 -19.13 15.61 10.48
C ARG A 54 -18.80 14.74 9.28
N VAL A 55 -17.61 14.88 8.70
CA VAL A 55 -17.20 14.05 7.55
C VAL A 55 -17.11 12.58 7.95
N ALA A 56 -16.55 12.24 9.12
CA ALA A 56 -16.52 10.87 9.61
C ALA A 56 -17.92 10.27 9.76
N LYS A 57 -18.88 11.06 10.27
CA LYS A 57 -20.29 10.65 10.37
C LYS A 57 -20.92 10.45 8.99
N GLU A 58 -20.69 11.35 8.05
CA GLU A 58 -21.21 11.22 6.68
C GLU A 58 -20.63 10.00 5.96
N LEU A 59 -19.31 9.76 6.05
CA LEU A 59 -18.67 8.59 5.47
C LEU A 59 -19.25 7.28 6.04
N ARG A 60 -19.52 7.24 7.35
CA ARG A 60 -20.18 6.10 8.00
C ARG A 60 -21.62 5.92 7.56
N THR A 61 -22.37 7.01 7.46
CA THR A 61 -23.79 6.98 7.05
C THR A 61 -23.94 6.50 5.60
N ASN A 62 -23.03 6.94 4.73
CA ASN A 62 -23.04 6.62 3.30
C ASN A 62 -22.26 5.33 2.94
N ALA A 63 -21.62 4.69 3.92
CA ALA A 63 -20.98 3.39 3.74
C ALA A 63 -22.06 2.33 3.47
N ASP A 64 -22.26 2.01 2.20
CA ASP A 64 -23.25 1.02 1.75
C ASP A 64 -23.01 -0.33 2.47
N GLN A 65 -24.06 -0.93 3.02
CA GLN A 65 -23.99 -2.23 3.69
C GLN A 65 -24.47 -3.37 2.79
N ARG A 66 -24.81 -3.08 1.53
CA ARG A 66 -25.27 -4.11 0.59
C ARG A 66 -24.18 -5.17 0.45
N TYR A 67 -24.57 -6.37 0.89
CA TYR A 67 -23.93 -7.68 0.81
C TYR A 67 -22.42 -7.65 0.90
N ASN A 68 -21.85 -8.16 2.00
CA ASN A 68 -20.56 -8.85 2.01
C ASN A 68 -20.22 -9.38 3.41
N GLU A 69 -19.32 -10.36 3.44
CA GLU A 69 -18.66 -10.83 4.65
C GLU A 69 -17.94 -9.68 5.36
N ASN A 70 -17.84 -9.80 6.68
CA ASN A 70 -17.10 -8.82 7.46
C ASN A 70 -15.62 -8.95 7.15
N VAL A 71 -14.97 -7.81 6.91
CA VAL A 71 -13.52 -7.73 6.78
C VAL A 71 -12.90 -8.03 8.14
N ASP A 72 -12.04 -9.03 8.19
CA ASP A 72 -11.15 -9.29 9.31
C ASP A 72 -9.93 -8.35 9.23
N GLU A 73 -10.03 -7.17 9.85
CA GLU A 73 -8.91 -6.21 9.89
C GLU A 73 -7.65 -6.81 10.55
N GLY A 74 -7.79 -7.86 11.37
CA GLY A 74 -6.66 -8.53 12.00
C GLY A 74 -5.62 -9.04 10.98
N LYS A 75 -6.07 -9.36 9.76
CA LYS A 75 -5.20 -9.75 8.64
C LYS A 75 -4.23 -8.65 8.20
N TRP A 76 -4.54 -7.38 8.48
CA TRP A 76 -3.70 -6.25 8.13
C TRP A 76 -2.74 -5.84 9.23
N LYS A 77 -2.77 -6.50 10.39
CA LYS A 77 -1.98 -6.12 11.57
C LYS A 77 -0.48 -6.06 11.27
N GLU A 78 0.09 -7.10 10.68
CA GLU A 78 1.53 -7.14 10.38
C GLU A 78 1.93 -6.08 9.34
N MET A 79 1.08 -5.86 8.34
CA MET A 79 1.28 -4.80 7.34
C MET A 79 1.26 -3.41 7.99
N ALA A 80 0.29 -3.13 8.86
CA ALA A 80 0.19 -1.86 9.59
C ALA A 80 1.42 -1.62 10.47
N GLU A 81 1.85 -2.64 11.21
CA GLU A 81 3.06 -2.57 12.04
C GLU A 81 4.32 -2.29 11.19
N SER A 82 4.45 -2.98 10.06
CA SER A 82 5.55 -2.77 9.11
C SER A 82 5.57 -1.35 8.56
N ARG A 83 4.41 -0.79 8.18
CA ARG A 83 4.30 0.58 7.68
C ARG A 83 4.61 1.61 8.76
N ILE A 84 4.17 1.41 10.00
CA ILE A 84 4.55 2.26 11.15
C ILE A 84 6.06 2.25 11.33
N ARG A 85 6.70 1.07 11.38
CA ARG A 85 8.17 0.97 11.52
C ARG A 85 8.92 1.70 10.40
N GLN A 86 8.43 1.59 9.16
CA GLN A 86 8.99 2.34 8.03
C GLN A 86 8.83 3.85 8.23
N ALA A 87 7.67 4.32 8.69
CA ALA A 87 7.42 5.72 8.96
C ALA A 87 8.29 6.27 10.12
N GLN A 88 8.45 5.50 11.20
CA GLN A 88 9.32 5.85 12.34
C GLN A 88 10.81 5.91 11.96
N ALA A 89 11.25 5.09 11.01
CA ALA A 89 12.62 5.12 10.52
C ALA A 89 12.96 6.42 9.76
N ILE A 90 11.94 7.21 9.40
CA ILE A 90 12.12 8.51 8.77
C ILE A 90 12.48 9.54 9.83
N ASN A 91 13.76 9.90 9.88
CA ASN A 91 14.23 10.98 10.75
C ASN A 91 13.77 12.35 10.22
N THR A 92 12.64 12.86 10.71
CA THR A 92 12.11 14.18 10.35
C THR A 92 11.96 15.10 11.56
N THR A 93 12.24 16.39 11.34
CA THR A 93 11.97 17.46 12.30
C THR A 93 10.59 18.09 12.13
N ASN A 94 9.87 17.77 11.04
CA ASN A 94 8.55 18.32 10.75
C ASN A 94 7.52 17.80 11.75
N GLN A 95 6.93 18.71 12.51
CA GLN A 95 5.95 18.39 13.54
C GLN A 95 4.69 17.74 12.95
N ASP A 96 4.20 18.21 11.81
CA ASP A 96 3.00 17.67 11.18
C ASP A 96 3.19 16.19 10.84
N TRP A 97 4.37 15.79 10.36
CA TRP A 97 4.62 14.38 10.01
C TRP A 97 4.80 13.49 11.23
N ARG A 98 5.45 13.99 12.29
CA ARG A 98 5.52 13.26 13.57
C ARG A 98 4.12 13.03 14.16
N GLU A 99 3.25 14.03 14.04
CA GLU A 99 1.85 13.92 14.44
C GLU A 99 1.08 12.86 13.64
N ARG A 100 1.39 12.67 12.36
CA ARG A 100 0.81 11.59 11.52
C ARG A 100 1.30 10.21 11.95
N ILE A 101 2.57 10.07 12.28
CA ILE A 101 3.14 8.82 12.80
C ILE A 101 2.46 8.45 14.12
N ALA A 102 2.31 9.41 15.05
CA ALA A 102 1.61 9.19 16.32
C ALA A 102 0.14 8.77 16.11
N ASN A 103 -0.56 9.37 15.14
CA ASN A 103 -1.91 8.95 14.78
C ASN A 103 -1.94 7.50 14.26
N ALA A 104 -0.97 7.11 13.42
CA ALA A 104 -0.87 5.75 12.91
C ALA A 104 -0.71 4.72 14.05
N GLU A 105 0.11 5.04 15.07
CA GLU A 105 0.32 4.23 16.26
C GLU A 105 -0.96 4.12 17.11
N ASN A 106 -1.66 5.24 17.34
CA ASN A 106 -2.93 5.24 18.05
C ASN A 106 -3.98 4.39 17.34
N LEU A 107 -4.11 4.54 16.02
CA LEU A 107 -5.03 3.75 15.21
C LEU A 107 -4.70 2.25 15.31
N TYR A 108 -3.42 1.89 15.25
CA TYR A 108 -2.96 0.51 15.41
C TYR A 108 -3.33 -0.05 16.79
N ALA A 109 -3.04 0.69 17.86
CA ALA A 109 -3.36 0.27 19.23
C ALA A 109 -4.87 0.06 19.45
N ASN A 110 -5.71 0.77 18.70
CA ASN A 110 -7.16 0.65 18.72
C ASN A 110 -7.70 -0.40 17.71
N GLY A 111 -6.84 -1.21 17.08
CA GLY A 111 -7.22 -2.25 16.12
C GLY A 111 -7.70 -1.72 14.76
N LYS A 112 -7.56 -0.42 14.49
CA LYS A 112 -7.96 0.23 13.23
C LYS A 112 -6.83 0.14 12.20
N TYR A 113 -6.44 -1.08 11.85
CA TYR A 113 -5.22 -1.34 11.08
C TYR A 113 -5.21 -0.72 9.67
N GLY A 114 -6.34 -0.71 8.96
CA GLY A 114 -6.41 -0.07 7.63
C GLY A 114 -6.19 1.44 7.68
N ALA A 115 -6.74 2.11 8.70
CA ALA A 115 -6.51 3.53 8.93
C ALA A 115 -5.06 3.82 9.35
N SER A 116 -4.48 2.95 10.19
CA SER A 116 -3.07 3.03 10.56
C SER A 116 -2.13 2.95 9.35
N ILE A 117 -2.40 2.03 8.41
CA ILE A 117 -1.66 1.91 7.15
C ILE A 117 -1.72 3.21 6.36
N TYR A 118 -2.90 3.82 6.22
CA TYR A 118 -3.06 5.06 5.45
C TYR A 118 -2.29 6.24 6.07
N GLU A 119 -2.33 6.43 7.40
CA GLU A 119 -1.55 7.49 8.07
C GLU A 119 -0.05 7.26 7.92
N ALA A 120 0.42 6.03 8.13
CA ALA A 120 1.83 5.71 7.99
C ALA A 120 2.32 5.94 6.55
N THR A 121 1.53 5.52 5.56
CA THR A 121 1.79 5.77 4.13
C THR A 121 1.84 7.28 3.83
N PHE A 122 0.91 8.08 4.38
CA PHE A 122 0.94 9.53 4.23
C PHE A 122 2.26 10.12 4.76
N ALA A 123 2.66 9.75 5.98
CA ALA A 123 3.89 10.25 6.58
C ALA A 123 5.11 9.88 5.70
N ILE A 124 5.19 8.63 5.23
CA ILE A 124 6.26 8.16 4.36
C ILE A 124 6.35 8.97 3.07
N ASP A 125 5.24 9.11 2.35
CA ASP A 125 5.24 9.76 1.05
C ASP A 125 5.49 11.27 1.15
N MET A 126 4.96 11.94 2.18
CA MET A 126 5.22 13.36 2.36
C MET A 126 6.70 13.65 2.61
N VAL A 127 7.36 12.86 3.47
CA VAL A 127 8.78 13.08 3.74
C VAL A 127 9.64 12.73 2.53
N THR A 128 9.40 11.58 1.91
CA THR A 128 10.21 11.11 0.79
C THR A 128 10.03 11.99 -0.45
N SER A 129 8.85 12.59 -0.63
CA SER A 129 8.59 13.54 -1.71
C SER A 129 9.35 14.85 -1.56
N ASP A 130 9.57 15.32 -0.32
CA ASP A 130 10.35 16.54 -0.05
C ASP A 130 11.80 16.42 -0.50
N LEU A 131 12.36 15.22 -0.39
CA LEU A 131 13.72 14.92 -0.85
C LEU A 131 13.84 14.92 -2.38
N ILE A 132 12.73 14.76 -3.11
CA ILE A 132 12.69 14.63 -4.57
C ILE A 132 12.29 15.95 -5.24
N ALA A 133 11.45 16.75 -4.57
CA ALA A 133 10.94 18.03 -5.06
C ALA A 133 12.02 19.07 -5.38
N THR A 134 13.26 18.86 -4.93
CA THR A 134 14.41 19.71 -5.21
C THR A 134 15.11 19.42 -6.55
N ASN A 135 14.68 18.40 -7.30
CA ASN A 135 15.30 18.02 -8.57
C ASN A 135 14.60 18.66 -9.79
N SER A 136 15.35 18.87 -10.87
CA SER A 136 14.90 19.52 -12.11
C SER A 136 13.88 18.74 -12.96
N ASP A 137 13.22 17.72 -12.39
CA ASP A 137 12.35 16.77 -13.13
C ASP A 137 10.96 16.56 -12.47
N VAL A 138 10.57 17.45 -11.54
CA VAL A 138 9.27 17.34 -10.84
C VAL A 138 8.10 17.38 -11.82
N GLU A 139 8.17 18.21 -12.86
CA GLU A 139 7.08 18.34 -13.84
C GLU A 139 6.80 17.03 -14.59
N SER A 140 7.85 16.34 -15.06
CA SER A 140 7.73 15.06 -15.75
C SER A 140 7.08 14.00 -14.85
N ARG A 141 7.55 13.90 -13.60
CA ARG A 141 7.01 12.95 -12.62
C ARG A 141 5.57 13.25 -12.24
N VAL A 142 5.21 14.53 -12.10
CA VAL A 142 3.83 14.96 -11.86
C VAL A 142 2.96 14.54 -13.04
N ASN A 143 3.40 14.76 -14.28
CA ASN A 143 2.67 14.34 -15.47
C ASN A 143 2.49 12.82 -15.54
N GLU A 144 3.52 12.03 -15.19
CA GLU A 144 3.43 10.58 -15.12
C GLU A 144 2.38 10.14 -14.09
N LEU A 145 2.50 10.61 -12.84
CA LEU A 145 1.61 10.22 -11.76
C LEU A 145 0.15 10.69 -11.98
N ALA A 146 -0.03 11.87 -12.58
CA ALA A 146 -1.35 12.42 -12.90
C ALA A 146 -2.12 11.53 -13.88
N ASN A 147 -1.41 10.90 -14.83
CA ASN A 147 -1.99 10.02 -15.84
C ASN A 147 -2.09 8.55 -15.40
N GLY A 148 -1.51 8.18 -14.26
CA GLY A 148 -1.58 6.83 -13.71
C GLY A 148 -3.01 6.42 -13.35
N LYS A 149 -3.39 5.16 -13.58
CA LYS A 149 -4.71 4.66 -13.19
C LYS A 149 -4.73 4.38 -11.67
N ARG A 150 -5.81 4.77 -10.99
CA ARG A 150 -6.10 4.42 -9.59
C ARG A 150 -7.41 3.65 -9.50
N THR A 151 -7.47 2.67 -8.61
CA THR A 151 -8.59 1.74 -8.46
C THR A 151 -9.35 1.95 -7.15
N SER A 152 -8.61 2.17 -6.06
CA SER A 152 -9.10 2.54 -4.73
C SER A 152 -9.89 3.85 -4.74
N LEU A 153 -10.84 3.97 -3.82
CA LEU A 153 -11.61 5.19 -3.58
C LEU A 153 -10.68 6.35 -3.23
N TRP A 154 -9.82 6.16 -2.21
CA TRP A 154 -8.98 7.25 -1.73
C TRP A 154 -7.84 7.59 -2.69
N GLY A 155 -7.28 6.62 -3.40
CA GLY A 155 -6.32 6.88 -4.48
C GLY A 155 -6.92 7.79 -5.56
N LYS A 156 -8.17 7.58 -5.98
CA LYS A 156 -8.85 8.46 -6.96
C LYS A 156 -9.12 9.86 -6.40
N VAL A 157 -9.55 9.96 -5.15
CA VAL A 157 -9.82 11.26 -4.49
C VAL A 157 -8.55 12.09 -4.42
N TYR A 158 -7.45 11.53 -3.92
CA TYR A 158 -6.18 12.24 -3.83
C TYR A 158 -5.55 12.50 -5.20
N GLN A 159 -5.73 11.62 -6.18
CA GLN A 159 -5.30 11.90 -7.56
C GLN A 159 -6.00 13.15 -8.11
N THR A 160 -7.31 13.29 -7.89
CA THR A 160 -8.08 14.47 -8.32
C THR A 160 -7.54 15.75 -7.70
N GLN A 161 -7.21 15.72 -6.40
CA GLN A 161 -6.59 16.84 -5.70
C GLN A 161 -5.20 17.17 -6.27
N GLY A 162 -4.37 16.16 -6.53
CA GLY A 162 -3.04 16.34 -7.10
C GLY A 162 -3.07 16.96 -8.50
N VAL A 163 -3.99 16.50 -9.37
CA VAL A 163 -4.21 17.09 -10.70
C VAL A 163 -4.69 18.53 -10.60
N TYR A 164 -5.54 18.85 -9.62
CA TYR A 164 -5.95 20.24 -9.38
C TYR A 164 -4.75 21.13 -9.02
N LEU A 165 -3.89 20.69 -8.09
CA LEU A 165 -2.68 21.43 -7.70
C LEU A 165 -1.72 21.62 -8.89
N GLN A 166 -1.55 20.59 -9.71
CA GLN A 166 -0.76 20.70 -10.94
C GLN A 166 -1.28 21.82 -11.85
N ARG A 167 -2.60 21.91 -12.05
CA ARG A 167 -3.23 22.95 -12.87
C ARG A 167 -3.08 24.36 -12.29
N GLN A 168 -2.89 24.48 -10.97
CA GLN A 168 -2.57 25.74 -10.30
C GLN A 168 -1.06 26.10 -10.39
N GLY A 169 -0.24 25.25 -11.00
CA GLY A 169 1.21 25.43 -11.07
C GLY A 169 1.97 25.03 -9.80
N ASP A 170 1.28 24.47 -8.79
CA ASP A 170 1.90 24.00 -7.56
C ASP A 170 2.43 22.56 -7.74
N LEU A 171 3.51 22.45 -8.51
CA LEU A 171 4.07 21.15 -8.91
C LEU A 171 4.62 20.35 -7.73
N VAL A 172 5.14 21.01 -6.70
CA VAL A 172 5.69 20.33 -5.52
C VAL A 172 4.58 19.67 -4.71
N ASN A 173 3.51 20.39 -4.40
CA ASN A 173 2.38 19.78 -3.68
C ASN A 173 1.59 18.82 -4.57
N ALA A 174 1.50 19.08 -5.87
CA ALA A 174 0.95 18.11 -6.82
C ALA A 174 1.71 16.79 -6.75
N TYR A 175 3.05 16.82 -6.79
CA TYR A 175 3.88 15.61 -6.70
C TYR A 175 3.63 14.85 -5.40
N ARG A 176 3.69 15.53 -4.25
CA ARG A 176 3.43 14.93 -2.93
C ARG A 176 2.08 14.20 -2.89
N ILE A 177 1.02 14.88 -3.31
CA ILE A 177 -0.35 14.34 -3.25
C ILE A 177 -0.56 13.22 -4.27
N LEU A 178 -0.01 13.35 -5.48
CA LEU A 178 -0.10 12.31 -6.51
C LEU A 178 0.69 11.05 -6.13
N LYS A 179 1.85 11.22 -5.49
CA LYS A 179 2.64 10.10 -4.97
C LYS A 179 1.89 9.37 -3.86
N TYR A 180 1.32 10.13 -2.92
CA TYR A 180 0.47 9.55 -1.88
C TYR A 180 -0.75 8.82 -2.45
N ALA A 181 -1.40 9.39 -3.48
CA ALA A 181 -2.52 8.74 -4.16
C ALA A 181 -2.14 7.38 -4.78
N GLU A 182 -0.92 7.27 -5.33
CA GLU A 182 -0.38 6.00 -5.82
C GLU A 182 -0.15 5.00 -4.69
N SER A 183 0.55 5.41 -3.64
CA SER A 183 0.89 4.52 -2.52
C SER A 183 -0.35 4.05 -1.76
N LEU A 184 -1.40 4.87 -1.67
CA LEU A 184 -2.70 4.45 -1.15
C LEU A 184 -3.34 3.36 -2.03
N ASP A 185 -3.26 3.50 -3.35
CA ASP A 185 -3.79 2.48 -4.26
C ASP A 185 -3.08 1.15 -4.09
N LEU A 186 -1.75 1.19 -4.03
CA LEU A 186 -0.92 0.00 -3.78
C LEU A 186 -1.20 -0.61 -2.40
N SER A 187 -1.29 0.21 -1.36
CA SER A 187 -1.63 -0.25 -0.01
C SER A 187 -3.02 -0.91 0.02
N ASN A 188 -3.99 -0.39 -0.73
CA ASN A 188 -5.31 -0.99 -0.84
C ASN A 188 -5.28 -2.32 -1.59
N GLN A 189 -4.49 -2.44 -2.66
CA GLN A 189 -4.28 -3.69 -3.38
C GLN A 189 -3.65 -4.76 -2.47
N GLU A 190 -2.59 -4.41 -1.72
CA GLU A 190 -1.94 -5.28 -0.73
C GLU A 190 -2.93 -5.72 0.37
N MET A 191 -3.70 -4.79 0.93
CA MET A 191 -4.75 -5.11 1.91
C MET A 191 -5.79 -6.07 1.34
N ASN A 192 -6.21 -5.90 0.09
CA ASN A 192 -7.19 -6.78 -0.55
C ASN A 192 -6.65 -8.18 -0.79
N ALA A 193 -5.38 -8.30 -1.18
CA ALA A 193 -4.72 -9.59 -1.37
C ALA A 193 -4.69 -10.40 -0.06
N LEU A 194 -4.34 -9.77 1.06
CA LEU A 194 -4.34 -10.40 2.39
C LEU A 194 -5.73 -10.91 2.80
N LEU A 195 -6.81 -10.25 2.36
CA LEU A 195 -8.16 -10.72 2.65
C LEU A 195 -8.53 -11.97 1.87
N GLN A 196 -8.03 -12.13 0.65
CA GLN A 196 -8.31 -13.27 -0.24
C GLN A 196 -7.48 -14.53 0.10
N GLU A 197 -6.38 -14.39 0.83
CA GLU A 197 -5.40 -15.45 1.10
C GLU A 197 -5.94 -16.65 1.94
N LYS A 198 -7.18 -16.58 2.44
CA LYS A 198 -7.81 -17.65 3.25
C LYS A 198 -8.89 -18.49 2.55
N ASP A 199 -9.32 -18.16 1.33
CA ASP A 199 -10.26 -19.02 0.60
C ASP A 199 -9.55 -20.20 -0.11
N SER A 200 -8.22 -20.18 -0.12
CA SER A 200 -7.35 -21.29 -0.51
C SER A 200 -6.81 -22.01 0.74
N VAL A 201 -7.67 -22.36 1.68
CA VAL A 201 -7.39 -23.56 2.50
C VAL A 201 -7.50 -24.73 1.52
N GLU A 202 -6.35 -25.16 0.98
CA GLU A 202 -6.25 -26.51 0.42
C GLU A 202 -6.92 -27.47 1.42
N PRO A 203 -7.84 -28.34 0.97
CA PRO A 203 -8.47 -29.29 1.86
C PRO A 203 -7.36 -30.03 2.58
N ASP A 204 -7.43 -30.04 3.92
CA ASP A 204 -6.54 -30.75 4.84
C ASP A 204 -6.12 -32.09 4.23
N GLN A 205 -5.00 -32.07 3.50
CA GLN A 205 -4.31 -33.28 3.13
C GLN A 205 -3.60 -33.65 4.42
N GLY A 206 -4.30 -34.49 5.19
CA GLY A 206 -3.77 -35.12 6.40
C GLY A 206 -2.34 -35.61 6.16
N PRO A 207 -1.58 -35.81 7.25
CA PRO A 207 -0.12 -35.69 7.30
C PRO A 207 0.51 -36.06 5.97
N ILE A 208 0.97 -35.03 5.24
CA ILE A 208 1.76 -35.20 4.03
C ILE A 208 2.91 -36.13 4.41
N ASN A 209 2.78 -37.39 4.01
CA ASN A 209 3.88 -38.35 4.04
C ASN A 209 5.06 -37.63 3.41
N ASP A 210 6.20 -37.62 4.09
CA ASP A 210 7.48 -37.15 3.57
C ASP A 210 7.74 -37.78 2.19
N VAL A 211 7.23 -37.16 1.13
CA VAL A 211 7.62 -37.47 -0.23
C VAL A 211 8.97 -36.82 -0.38
N ASN A 212 9.95 -37.57 0.10
CA ASN A 212 11.38 -37.33 0.13
C ASN A 212 11.78 -36.30 -0.93
N VAL A 213 12.35 -35.18 -0.49
CA VAL A 213 13.09 -34.23 -1.34
C VAL A 213 14.06 -34.97 -2.29
N LEU A 214 14.55 -36.14 -1.86
CA LEU A 214 15.32 -37.10 -2.66
C LEU A 214 14.62 -37.50 -3.98
N THR A 215 13.31 -37.71 -3.99
CA THR A 215 12.52 -38.12 -5.16
C THR A 215 12.41 -37.01 -6.20
N ILE A 216 12.24 -35.75 -5.74
CA ILE A 216 12.22 -34.58 -6.63
C ILE A 216 13.60 -34.35 -7.25
N VAL A 217 14.67 -34.48 -6.44
CA VAL A 217 16.05 -34.39 -6.92
C VAL A 217 16.39 -35.52 -7.91
N LEU A 218 15.94 -36.75 -7.64
CA LEU A 218 16.12 -37.90 -8.55
C LEU A 218 15.39 -37.69 -9.88
N LEU A 219 14.15 -37.18 -9.86
CA LEU A 219 13.42 -36.85 -11.08
C LEU A 219 14.14 -35.75 -11.88
N GLY A 220 14.62 -34.69 -11.23
CA GLY A 220 15.42 -33.65 -11.90
C GLY A 220 16.69 -34.19 -12.56
N LEU A 221 17.42 -35.08 -11.88
CA LEU A 221 18.61 -35.72 -12.42
C LEU A 221 18.30 -36.63 -13.62
N THR A 222 17.21 -37.40 -13.59
CA THR A 222 16.83 -38.26 -14.72
C THR A 222 16.52 -37.46 -15.99
N VAL A 223 15.81 -36.33 -15.87
CA VAL A 223 15.52 -35.43 -17.00
C VAL A 223 16.81 -34.87 -17.60
N LEU A 224 17.77 -34.49 -16.75
CA LEU A 224 19.06 -33.97 -17.20
C LEU A 224 19.90 -35.01 -17.95
N VAL A 225 19.90 -36.26 -17.48
CA VAL A 225 20.58 -37.38 -18.15
C VAL A 225 19.96 -37.68 -19.52
N ILE A 226 18.62 -37.67 -19.61
CA ILE A 226 17.91 -37.87 -20.89
C ILE A 226 18.28 -36.75 -21.88
N ALA A 227 18.29 -35.48 -21.45
CA ALA A 227 18.67 -34.36 -22.30
C ALA A 227 20.10 -34.50 -22.84
N LEU A 228 21.06 -34.91 -21.99
CA LEU A 228 22.44 -35.16 -22.41
C LEU A 228 22.55 -36.32 -23.41
N LEU A 229 21.79 -37.41 -23.21
CA LEU A 229 21.77 -38.53 -24.15
C LEU A 229 21.24 -38.11 -25.52
N VAL A 230 20.18 -37.29 -25.57
CA VAL A 230 19.63 -36.75 -26.83
C VAL A 230 20.67 -35.92 -27.57
N ILE A 231 21.43 -35.06 -26.87
CA ILE A 231 22.51 -34.26 -27.46
C ILE A 231 23.62 -35.16 -28.04
N VAL A 232 24.02 -36.20 -27.31
CA VAL A 232 25.07 -37.13 -27.78
C VAL A 232 24.60 -37.93 -28.99
N ILE A 233 23.36 -38.41 -29.01
CA ILE A 233 22.79 -39.19 -30.12
C ILE A 233 22.70 -38.32 -31.38
N THR A 234 22.14 -37.10 -31.25
CA THR A 234 22.02 -36.16 -32.38
C THR A 234 23.39 -35.73 -32.90
N GLY A 235 24.37 -35.52 -32.02
CA GLY A 235 25.76 -35.25 -32.40
C GLY A 235 26.42 -36.41 -33.16
N ARG A 236 26.20 -37.66 -32.71
CA ARG A 236 26.72 -38.85 -33.41
C ARG A 236 26.07 -39.07 -34.77
N MET A 237 24.76 -38.84 -34.90
CA MET A 237 24.06 -38.93 -36.19
C MET A 237 24.62 -37.95 -37.22
N LYS A 238 24.81 -36.67 -36.86
CA LYS A 238 25.43 -35.67 -37.75
C LYS A 238 26.85 -36.08 -38.19
N LYS A 239 27.62 -36.74 -37.33
CA LYS A 239 28.98 -37.22 -37.65
C LYS A 239 28.95 -38.41 -38.63
N ILE A 240 27.94 -39.28 -38.55
CA ILE A 240 27.75 -40.41 -39.49
C ILE A 240 27.34 -39.88 -40.88
N GLU A 241 26.44 -38.90 -40.95
CA GLU A 241 26.04 -38.29 -42.23
C GLU A 241 27.22 -37.62 -42.94
N LYS A 242 28.07 -36.87 -42.21
CA LYS A 242 29.30 -36.29 -42.78
C LYS A 242 30.27 -37.35 -43.31
N LYS A 243 30.40 -38.51 -42.65
CA LYS A 243 31.25 -39.62 -43.12
C LYS A 243 30.69 -40.31 -44.37
N LYS A 244 29.37 -40.40 -44.54
CA LYS A 244 28.74 -40.95 -45.75
C LYS A 244 28.88 -40.00 -46.95
N GLY A 245 28.82 -38.68 -46.73
CA GLY A 245 29.08 -37.68 -47.78
C GLY A 245 30.50 -37.75 -48.35
N TYR A 246 31.51 -37.98 -47.50
CA TYR A 246 32.91 -38.06 -47.93
C TYR A 246 33.28 -39.31 -48.76
N LYS A 247 32.52 -40.41 -48.63
CA LYS A 247 32.74 -41.63 -49.44
C LYS A 247 32.14 -41.56 -50.86
N LYS A 248 31.33 -40.54 -51.17
CA LYS A 248 30.70 -40.39 -52.49
C LYS A 248 31.56 -39.62 -53.51
N TYR A 249 32.74 -39.13 -53.09
CA TYR A 249 33.65 -38.30 -53.90
C TYR A 249 35.07 -38.87 -53.99
N LYS A 250 35.22 -40.19 -53.89
CA LYS A 250 36.48 -40.89 -54.16
C LYS A 250 36.24 -42.06 -55.10
#